data_AF-A0A8H3HL05-F1
#
_entry.id   AF-A0A8H3HL05-F1
#
_cell.length_a   1.000
_cell.length_b   1.000
_cell.length_c   1.000
_cell.angle_alpha   90.00
_cell.angle_beta   90.00
_cell.angle_gamma   90.00
#
_symmetry.space_group_name_H-M   'P 1'
#
loop_
_entity.id
_entity.type
_entity.pdbx_description
1 polymer ?
#
loop_
_entity_poly.entity_id
_entity_poly.type
_entity_poly.pdbx_seq_one_letter_code
_entity_poly.pdbx_strand_id
1 'polypeptide(L)'
;MPLPAYLRMIMEFHDHLDMHHNIEETYVFPVLAQKMPNFASNERHKNSHKVIHTGLDKLKNLVTGWKEVPTTFSPATLRSCLDEFKPPLFKHLEEEVRDLSAENLKKYYTLEEVDRLPM
;
A
#
# COMPACT_ATOMS: atom_id res chain seq x y z
N MET A 1 17.74 17.58 7.95
CA MET A 1 16.73 17.85 6.91
C MET A 1 15.77 18.92 7.42
N PRO A 2 15.50 20.02 6.69
CA PRO A 2 14.51 21.04 7.10
C PRO A 2 13.09 20.47 7.15
N LEU A 3 12.22 20.98 8.05
CA LEU A 3 10.85 20.49 8.21
C LEU A 3 10.04 20.47 6.89
N PRO A 4 10.05 21.52 6.03
CA PRO A 4 9.32 21.45 4.77
C PRO A 4 9.79 20.33 3.83
N ALA A 5 11.09 20.04 3.83
CA ALA A 5 11.63 18.92 3.04
C ALA A 5 11.21 17.57 3.64
N TYR A 6 11.19 17.46 4.96
CA TYR A 6 10.73 16.27 5.66
C TYR A 6 9.24 16.00 5.42
N LEU A 7 8.39 17.03 5.48
CA LEU A 7 6.95 16.92 5.19
C LEU A 7 6.69 16.54 3.72
N ARG A 8 7.52 16.98 2.78
CA ARG A 8 7.43 16.53 1.37
C ARG A 8 7.76 15.04 1.25
N MET A 9 8.84 14.58 1.88
CA MET A 9 9.21 13.16 1.88
C MET A 9 8.09 12.26 2.44
N ILE A 10 7.38 12.72 3.48
CA ILE A 10 6.21 11.99 4.02
C ILE A 10 5.07 11.93 2.99
N MET A 11 4.79 13.02 2.28
CA MET A 11 3.78 13.01 1.22
C MET A 11 4.19 12.15 0.01
N GLU A 12 5.47 12.14 -0.35
CA GLU A 12 5.99 11.26 -1.40
C GLU A 12 5.76 9.78 -1.04
N PHE A 13 5.99 9.40 0.22
CA PHE A 13 5.63 8.06 0.70
C PHE A 13 4.13 7.77 0.59
N HIS A 14 3.29 8.72 1.03
CA HIS A 14 1.84 8.61 0.92
C HIS A 14 1.41 8.38 -0.55
N ASP A 15 1.85 9.25 -1.45
CA ASP A 15 1.43 9.26 -2.85
C ASP A 15 1.92 8.00 -3.59
N HIS A 16 3.13 7.52 -3.29
CA HIS A 16 3.64 6.28 -3.87
C HIS A 16 2.86 5.05 -3.39
N LEU A 17 2.54 4.96 -2.09
CA LEU A 17 1.79 3.81 -1.57
C LEU A 17 0.33 3.82 -2.07
N ASP A 18 -0.28 5.00 -2.13
CA ASP A 18 -1.63 5.16 -2.70
C ASP A 18 -1.67 4.75 -4.18
N MET A 19 -0.72 5.24 -4.98
CA MET A 19 -0.61 4.89 -6.39
C MET A 19 -0.35 3.39 -6.59
N HIS A 20 0.50 2.78 -5.77
CA HIS A 20 0.81 1.35 -5.83
C HIS A 20 -0.44 0.49 -5.68
N HIS A 21 -1.21 0.68 -4.59
CA HIS A 21 -2.45 -0.07 -4.38
C HIS A 21 -3.49 0.20 -5.47
N ASN A 22 -3.58 1.45 -5.97
CA ASN A 22 -4.50 1.80 -7.04
C ASN A 22 -4.16 1.06 -8.34
N ILE A 23 -2.87 0.92 -8.69
CA ILE A 23 -2.42 0.14 -9.84
C ILE A 23 -2.81 -1.32 -9.66
N GLU A 24 -2.56 -1.89 -8.48
CA GLU A 24 -2.85 -3.28 -8.19
C GLU A 24 -4.35 -3.58 -8.32
N GLU A 25 -5.20 -2.79 -7.67
CA GLU A 25 -6.65 -3.02 -7.70
C GLU A 25 -7.26 -2.80 -9.08
N THR A 26 -6.73 -1.84 -9.85
CA THR A 26 -7.27 -1.47 -11.16
C THR A 26 -6.80 -2.40 -12.27
N TYR A 27 -5.53 -2.81 -12.26
CA TYR A 27 -4.90 -3.47 -13.40
C TYR A 27 -4.37 -4.88 -13.09
N VAL A 28 -3.87 -5.13 -11.87
CA VAL A 28 -3.20 -6.40 -11.53
C VAL A 28 -4.18 -7.44 -11.01
N PHE A 29 -4.89 -7.13 -9.92
CA PHE A 29 -5.80 -8.05 -9.24
C PHE A 29 -6.89 -8.61 -10.16
N PRO A 30 -7.51 -7.82 -11.07
CA PRO A 30 -8.51 -8.37 -11.99
C PRO A 30 -7.95 -9.44 -12.95
N VAL A 31 -6.68 -9.33 -13.33
CA VAL A 31 -6.01 -10.34 -14.19
C VAL A 31 -5.68 -11.58 -13.36
N LEU A 32 -5.06 -11.39 -12.18
CA LEU A 32 -4.72 -12.50 -11.28
C LEU A 32 -5.94 -13.33 -10.88
N ALA A 33 -7.05 -12.64 -10.63
CA ALA A 33 -8.35 -13.20 -10.28
C ALA A 33 -8.85 -14.27 -11.27
N GLN A 34 -8.47 -14.20 -12.54
CA GLN A 34 -8.92 -15.17 -13.55
C GLN A 34 -8.45 -16.60 -13.26
N LYS A 35 -7.28 -16.76 -12.63
CA LYS A 35 -6.70 -18.08 -12.32
C LYS A 35 -6.43 -18.33 -10.85
N MET A 36 -6.33 -17.28 -10.04
CA MET A 36 -6.06 -17.36 -8.62
C MET A 36 -7.28 -16.89 -7.84
N PRO A 37 -8.15 -17.82 -7.34
CA PRO A 37 -9.40 -17.48 -6.66
C PRO A 37 -9.21 -16.60 -5.42
N ASN A 38 -8.02 -16.63 -4.83
CA ASN A 38 -7.62 -15.67 -3.82
C ASN A 38 -7.86 -14.25 -4.39
N PHE A 39 -7.34 -13.87 -5.55
CA PHE A 39 -7.61 -12.53 -6.13
C PHE A 39 -9.05 -12.34 -6.69
N ALA A 40 -9.72 -13.44 -7.08
CA ALA A 40 -11.18 -13.68 -7.22
C ALA A 40 -12.14 -12.75 -6.48
N SER A 41 -12.04 -12.91 -5.18
CA SER A 41 -13.00 -12.43 -4.19
C SER A 41 -12.28 -12.14 -2.87
N ASN A 42 -10.94 -11.97 -2.89
CA ASN A 42 -10.16 -11.51 -1.74
C ASN A 42 -10.57 -10.08 -1.38
N GLU A 43 -11.66 -10.00 -0.62
CA GLU A 43 -11.81 -9.06 0.49
C GLU A 43 -10.47 -8.90 1.22
N ARG A 44 -9.64 -9.93 1.40
CA ARG A 44 -8.40 -9.80 2.17
C ARG A 44 -7.41 -8.71 1.69
N HIS A 45 -6.91 -8.74 0.44
CA HIS A 45 -5.95 -7.71 -0.01
C HIS A 45 -6.61 -6.33 -0.12
N LYS A 46 -7.80 -6.27 -0.73
CA LYS A 46 -8.56 -5.01 -0.84
C LYS A 46 -9.00 -4.44 0.51
N ASN A 47 -9.29 -5.27 1.51
CA ASN A 47 -9.60 -4.81 2.86
C ASN A 47 -8.34 -4.36 3.59
N SER A 48 -7.21 -5.05 3.38
CA SER A 48 -5.92 -4.54 3.83
C SER A 48 -5.65 -3.15 3.24
N HIS A 49 -5.84 -2.95 1.93
CA HIS A 49 -5.76 -1.63 1.31
C HIS A 49 -6.67 -0.62 2.00
N LYS A 50 -7.97 -0.92 2.17
CA LYS A 50 -8.92 -0.01 2.86
C LYS A 50 -8.43 0.43 4.25
N VAL A 51 -7.89 -0.50 5.04
CA VAL A 51 -7.33 -0.20 6.37
C VAL A 51 -6.08 0.70 6.24
N ILE A 52 -5.21 0.41 5.28
CA ILE A 52 -3.99 1.21 5.04
C ILE A 52 -4.35 2.62 4.53
N HIS A 53 -5.27 2.75 3.56
CA HIS A 53 -5.73 4.04 3.05
C HIS A 53 -6.39 4.89 4.15
N THR A 54 -7.12 4.28 5.09
CA THR A 54 -7.62 5.00 6.27
C THR A 54 -6.48 5.61 7.10
N GLY A 55 -5.34 4.92 7.22
CA GLY A 55 -4.13 5.45 7.85
C GLY A 55 -3.44 6.54 7.03
N LEU A 56 -3.39 6.37 5.70
CA LEU A 56 -2.83 7.35 4.77
C LEU A 56 -3.63 8.67 4.75
N ASP A 57 -4.97 8.60 4.81
CA ASP A 57 -5.83 9.79 4.92
C ASP A 57 -5.52 10.59 6.19
N LYS A 58 -5.35 9.91 7.33
CA LYS A 58 -4.94 10.55 8.58
C LYS A 58 -3.56 11.20 8.44
N LEU A 59 -2.60 10.51 7.83
CA LEU A 59 -1.25 11.01 7.60
C LEU A 59 -1.26 12.28 6.74
N LYS A 60 -2.00 12.26 5.63
CA LYS A 60 -2.17 13.40 4.72
C LYS A 60 -2.78 14.61 5.43
N ASN A 61 -3.80 14.40 6.26
CA ASN A 61 -4.43 15.46 7.05
C ASN A 61 -3.45 16.10 8.04
N LEU A 62 -2.66 15.28 8.76
CA LEU A 62 -1.62 15.78 9.67
C LEU A 62 -0.56 16.60 8.93
N VAL A 63 -0.04 16.09 7.82
CA VAL A 63 0.99 16.79 7.03
C VAL A 63 0.46 18.09 6.45
N THR A 64 -0.79 18.11 5.98
CA THR A 64 -1.43 19.33 5.49
C THR A 64 -1.53 20.38 6.61
N GLY A 65 -1.99 19.98 7.79
CA GLY A 65 -2.03 20.87 8.96
C GLY A 65 -0.66 21.39 9.39
N TRP A 66 0.39 20.54 9.36
CA TRP A 66 1.75 20.98 9.68
C TRP A 66 2.37 21.88 8.60
N LYS A 67 1.93 21.78 7.34
CA LYS A 67 2.34 22.74 6.29
C LYS A 67 1.72 24.11 6.55
N GLU A 68 0.48 24.16 7.03
CA GLU A 68 -0.23 25.41 7.36
C GLU A 68 0.29 26.05 8.66
N VAL A 69 0.52 25.25 9.70
CA VAL A 69 1.00 25.72 11.02
C VAL A 69 2.21 24.88 11.46
N PRO A 70 3.44 25.17 10.95
CA PRO A 70 4.62 24.34 11.19
C PRO A 70 5.03 24.16 12.65
N THR A 71 4.68 25.10 13.52
CA THR A 71 4.94 25.04 14.96
C THR A 71 4.15 23.94 15.68
N THR A 72 3.12 23.38 15.04
CA THR A 72 2.31 22.27 15.58
C THR A 72 2.84 20.88 15.22
N PHE A 73 3.94 20.81 14.45
CA PHE A 73 4.56 19.54 14.11
C PHE A 73 5.00 18.77 15.37
N SER A 74 4.63 17.49 15.43
CA SER A 74 4.95 16.60 16.54
C SER A 74 5.48 15.26 15.99
N PRO A 75 6.76 14.93 16.23
CA PRO A 75 7.31 13.62 15.88
C PRO A 75 6.56 12.47 16.55
N ALA A 76 6.06 12.67 17.79
CA ALA A 76 5.28 11.68 18.51
C ALA A 76 3.93 11.40 17.83
N THR A 77 3.25 12.45 17.35
CA THR A 77 1.99 12.33 16.63
C THR A 77 2.18 11.66 15.26
N LEU A 78 3.24 12.04 14.52
CA LEU A 78 3.61 11.35 13.28
C LEU A 78 3.84 9.86 13.53
N ARG A 79 4.66 9.52 14.54
CA ARG A 79 4.95 8.13 14.87
C ARG A 79 3.69 7.35 15.24
N SER A 80 2.83 7.91 16.09
CA SER A 80 1.56 7.27 16.47
C SER A 80 0.69 7.00 15.24
N CYS A 81 0.59 7.97 14.32
CA CYS A 81 -0.17 7.80 13.08
C CYS A 81 0.40 6.69 12.21
N LEU A 82 1.72 6.62 12.03
CA LEU A 82 2.37 5.54 11.28
C LEU A 82 2.20 4.17 11.96
N ASP A 83 2.30 4.11 13.28
CA ASP A 83 2.16 2.88 14.06
C ASP A 83 0.73 2.29 13.97
N GLU A 84 -0.30 3.10 13.69
CA GLU A 84 -1.68 2.62 13.50
C GLU A 84 -1.85 1.71 12.29
N PHE A 85 -1.20 2.02 11.16
CA PHE A 85 -1.33 1.26 9.92
C PHE A 85 -0.08 0.48 9.54
N LYS A 86 1.02 0.60 10.29
CA LYS A 86 2.24 -0.19 10.08
C LYS A 86 1.97 -1.70 10.18
N PRO A 87 1.38 -2.25 11.27
CA PRO A 87 1.13 -3.69 11.33
C PRO A 87 0.28 -4.24 10.17
N PRO A 88 -0.86 -3.64 9.79
CA PRO A 88 -1.63 -4.13 8.63
C PRO A 88 -0.88 -3.96 7.31
N LEU A 89 -0.10 -2.88 7.11
CA LEU A 89 0.73 -2.69 5.92
C LEU A 89 1.76 -3.81 5.76
N PHE A 90 2.57 -4.08 6.78
CA PHE A 90 3.62 -5.11 6.68
C PHE A 90 3.03 -6.50 6.52
N LYS A 91 1.94 -6.82 7.23
CA LYS A 91 1.23 -8.08 7.06
C LYS A 91 0.74 -8.26 5.62
N HIS A 92 0.15 -7.21 5.05
CA HIS A 92 -0.35 -7.23 3.68
C HIS A 92 0.76 -7.48 2.65
N LEU A 93 1.88 -6.76 2.77
CA LEU A 93 3.05 -6.94 1.89
C LEU A 93 3.61 -8.37 1.98
N GLU A 94 3.74 -8.93 3.19
CA GLU A 94 4.19 -10.32 3.38
C GLU A 94 3.24 -11.33 2.72
N GLU A 95 1.94 -11.09 2.85
CA GLU A 95 0.90 -11.91 2.28
C GLU A 95 0.88 -11.88 0.75
N GLU A 96 1.11 -10.71 0.15
CA GLU A 96 1.22 -10.55 -1.31
C GLU A 96 2.45 -11.21 -1.88
N VAL A 97 3.62 -10.98 -1.28
CA VAL A 97 4.87 -11.61 -1.71
C VAL A 97 4.75 -13.13 -1.66
N ARG A 98 4.12 -13.67 -0.61
CA ARG A 98 3.88 -15.12 -0.50
C ARG A 98 2.96 -15.60 -1.61
N ASP A 99 1.84 -14.91 -1.85
CA ASP A 99 0.83 -15.35 -2.80
C ASP A 99 1.29 -15.18 -4.26
N LEU A 100 2.14 -14.19 -4.55
CA LEU A 100 2.78 -13.94 -5.85
C LEU A 100 4.17 -14.59 -5.97
N SER A 101 4.60 -15.37 -4.99
CA SER A 101 5.87 -16.10 -5.08
C SER A 101 5.88 -17.06 -6.26
N ALA A 102 7.06 -17.32 -6.83
CA ALA A 102 7.23 -18.26 -7.94
C ALA A 102 6.65 -19.65 -7.62
N GLU A 103 6.83 -20.11 -6.38
CA GLU A 103 6.30 -21.39 -5.89
C GLU A 103 4.78 -21.45 -5.89
N ASN A 104 4.10 -20.32 -5.71
CA ASN A 104 2.64 -20.25 -5.75
C ASN A 104 2.12 -19.99 -7.17
N LEU A 105 2.76 -19.08 -7.93
CA LEU A 105 2.36 -18.76 -9.30
C LEU A 105 2.41 -19.97 -10.23
N LYS A 106 3.44 -20.82 -10.11
CA LYS A 106 3.59 -22.03 -10.97
C LYS A 106 2.45 -23.05 -10.82
N LYS A 107 1.60 -22.92 -9.79
CA LYS A 107 0.39 -23.74 -9.63
C LYS A 107 -0.74 -23.32 -10.57
N TYR A 108 -0.69 -22.07 -11.07
CA TYR A 108 -1.78 -21.43 -11.82
C TYR A 108 -1.35 -20.94 -13.21
N TYR A 109 -0.09 -20.57 -13.39
CA TYR A 109 0.43 -19.95 -14.59
C TYR A 109 1.62 -20.73 -15.18
N THR A 110 1.73 -20.74 -16.51
CA THR A 110 3.01 -21.08 -17.18
C THR A 110 3.96 -19.88 -17.13
N LEU A 111 5.24 -20.12 -17.45
CA LEU A 111 6.24 -19.04 -17.49
C LEU A 111 5.87 -17.96 -18.53
N GLU A 112 5.40 -18.37 -19.71
CA GLU A 112 5.00 -17.46 -20.78
C GLU A 112 3.77 -16.60 -20.40
N GLU A 113 2.92 -17.10 -19.50
CA GLU A 113 1.79 -16.33 -18.98
C GLU A 113 2.23 -15.36 -17.89
N VAL A 114 3.19 -15.73 -17.05
CA VAL A 114 3.79 -14.83 -16.05
C VAL A 114 4.46 -13.64 -16.73
N ASP A 115 5.18 -13.86 -17.83
CA ASP A 115 5.82 -12.80 -18.64
C ASP A 115 4.83 -11.77 -19.22
N ARG A 116 3.53 -12.10 -19.22
CA ARG A 116 2.45 -11.23 -19.73
C ARG A 116 1.60 -10.61 -18.63
N LEU A 117 1.88 -10.90 -17.36
CA LEU A 117 1.17 -10.27 -16.25
C LEU A 117 1.50 -8.77 -16.20
N PRO A 118 0.52 -7.91 -15.86
CA PRO A 118 0.71 -6.46 -15.84
C PRO A 118 1.39 -5.99 -14.54
N MET A 119 2.57 -6.53 -14.23
CA MET A 119 3.31 -6.27 -12.99
C MET A 119 4.62 -5.51 -13.23
#